data_AF-A0A5K7ZH52-F1
#
_entry.id   AF-A0A5K7ZH52-F1
#
_cell.length_a   1.000
_cell.length_b   1.000
_cell.length_c   1.000
_cell.angle_alpha   90.00
_cell.angle_beta   90.00
_cell.angle_gamma   90.00
#
_symmetry.space_group_name_H-M   'P 1'
#
loop_
_entity.id
_entity.type
_entity.pdbx_description
1 polymer ?
#
loop_
_entity_poly.entity_id
_entity_poly.type
_entity_poly.pdbx_seq_one_letter_code
_entity_poly.pdbx_strand_id
1 'polypeptide(L)'
;MQPPVKPPQPKKRAEPNSPAAVDPVTTRIDPDRCIGCGLCLAVCPQETLAIADGKAVVRGDMSMGCDHCGAVCPTEAIRVNAVDPAQFEFQTFRADSRWLPHGHFDTAALVNLMASRRSCRNFSAQPVDRALLEDLVKVGITAPSGSNCQPWTFTLLPDRAMVERLGRRIGDFFRKTNQLAEKSWLRHILKWIGKPELDTYYRQHYATVQRGLAAHANDGRDLLFHGATAGMVVAAENDASCPAEDALLATGNILLAAHAMGLGTCLIGFAIEAMRRDRSIVRLLGIPDYETPHAVIALGWPAETYQRVAWRKPVTIRF
;
A
#
# COMPACT_ATOMS: atom_id res chain seq x y z
N MET A 1 26.43 58.60 -23.82
CA MET A 1 25.21 58.08 -23.17
C MET A 1 25.32 56.56 -23.12
N GLN A 2 25.62 56.00 -21.95
CA GLN A 2 25.66 54.55 -21.76
C GLN A 2 24.22 54.01 -21.60
N PRO A 3 23.90 52.82 -22.14
CA PRO A 3 22.56 52.24 -22.05
C PRO A 3 22.26 51.81 -20.61
N PRO A 4 20.96 51.76 -20.21
CA PRO A 4 20.58 51.46 -18.84
C PRO A 4 20.90 50.00 -18.48
N VAL A 5 21.59 49.82 -17.36
CA VAL A 5 21.88 48.52 -16.75
C VAL A 5 20.57 47.89 -16.28
N LYS A 6 20.21 46.73 -16.84
CA LYS A 6 19.04 45.95 -16.41
C LYS A 6 19.20 45.51 -14.94
N PRO A 7 18.16 45.63 -14.10
CA PRO A 7 18.22 45.15 -12.73
C PRO A 7 18.40 43.61 -12.70
N PRO A 8 19.11 43.07 -11.69
CA PRO A 8 19.34 41.64 -11.57
C PRO A 8 18.01 40.90 -11.43
N GLN A 9 17.81 39.89 -12.28
CA GLN A 9 16.64 39.03 -12.18
C GLN A 9 16.60 38.35 -10.81
N PRO A 10 15.41 38.19 -10.20
CA PRO A 10 15.29 37.48 -8.93
C PRO A 10 15.83 36.05 -9.11
N LYS A 11 16.80 35.67 -8.27
CA LYS A 11 17.32 34.30 -8.20
C LYS A 11 16.12 33.35 -8.09
N LYS A 12 15.91 32.50 -9.10
CA LYS A 12 15.00 31.36 -8.99
C LYS A 12 15.33 30.65 -7.67
N ARG A 13 14.34 30.50 -6.78
CA ARG A 13 14.46 29.64 -5.61
C ARG A 13 14.89 28.27 -6.09
N ALA A 14 15.92 27.73 -5.45
CA ALA A 14 16.39 26.37 -5.67
C ALA A 14 15.20 25.40 -5.59
N GLU A 15 15.03 24.59 -6.62
CA GLU A 15 14.13 23.43 -6.60
C GLU A 15 14.61 22.51 -5.46
N PRO A 16 13.75 22.17 -4.49
CA PRO A 16 14.11 21.20 -3.48
C PRO A 16 14.05 19.81 -4.13
N ASN A 17 15.20 19.11 -4.12
CA ASN A 17 15.38 17.71 -4.50
C ASN A 17 15.23 17.40 -5.99
N SER A 18 16.22 17.80 -6.79
CA SER A 18 16.69 16.89 -7.85
C SER A 18 17.45 15.75 -7.15
N PRO A 19 17.05 14.47 -7.30
CA PRO A 19 17.79 13.38 -6.67
C PRO A 19 19.21 13.42 -7.24
N ALA A 20 20.20 13.51 -6.36
CA ALA A 20 21.58 13.23 -6.73
C ALA A 20 21.59 11.92 -7.53
N ALA A 21 22.26 11.90 -8.69
CA ALA A 21 22.26 10.76 -9.60
C ALA A 21 22.60 9.47 -8.82
N VAL A 22 21.57 8.69 -8.50
CA VAL A 22 21.71 7.43 -7.79
C VAL A 22 22.38 6.48 -8.78
N ASP A 23 23.47 5.84 -8.36
CA ASP A 23 24.12 4.78 -9.14
C ASP A 23 23.04 3.74 -9.52
N PRO A 24 22.66 3.62 -10.81
CA PRO A 24 21.57 2.75 -11.21
C PRO A 24 21.90 1.27 -10.99
N VAL A 25 23.19 0.93 -10.80
CA VAL A 25 23.65 -0.44 -10.59
C VAL A 25 24.41 -0.57 -9.27
N THR A 26 23.66 -0.92 -8.24
CA THR A 26 24.18 -1.09 -6.88
C THR A 26 24.69 -2.50 -6.57
N THR A 27 24.72 -3.39 -7.57
CA THR A 27 25.19 -4.77 -7.44
C THR A 27 26.71 -4.81 -7.29
N ARG A 28 27.21 -5.60 -6.36
CA ARG A 28 28.63 -5.84 -6.09
C ARG A 28 28.88 -7.34 -6.01
N ILE A 29 30.03 -7.78 -6.53
CA ILE A 29 30.39 -9.21 -6.60
C ILE A 29 31.74 -9.41 -5.92
N ASP A 30 31.79 -10.38 -5.01
CA ASP A 30 33.00 -10.88 -4.37
C ASP A 30 33.66 -11.95 -5.27
N PRO A 31 34.84 -11.66 -5.88
CA PRO A 31 35.49 -12.59 -6.78
C PRO A 31 36.07 -13.81 -6.08
N ASP A 32 36.38 -13.72 -4.78
CA ASP A 32 36.96 -14.82 -4.01
C ASP A 32 35.91 -15.86 -3.68
N ARG A 33 34.68 -15.42 -3.40
CA ARG A 33 33.52 -16.31 -3.17
C ARG A 33 32.86 -16.81 -4.45
N CYS A 34 32.99 -16.08 -5.56
CA CYS A 34 32.32 -16.43 -6.80
C CYS A 34 32.91 -17.69 -7.45
N ILE A 35 32.08 -18.68 -7.78
CA ILE A 35 32.51 -19.93 -8.44
C ILE A 35 32.24 -19.96 -9.95
N GLY A 36 31.78 -18.85 -10.55
CA GLY A 36 31.59 -18.76 -12.00
C GLY A 36 30.40 -19.55 -12.57
N CYS A 37 29.44 -19.99 -11.73
CA CYS A 37 28.36 -20.88 -12.16
C CYS A 37 27.33 -20.25 -13.12
N GLY A 38 27.28 -18.92 -13.23
CA GLY A 38 26.40 -18.21 -14.17
C GLY A 38 24.91 -18.12 -13.78
N LEU A 39 24.49 -18.70 -12.65
CA LEU A 39 23.07 -18.67 -12.22
C LEU A 39 22.49 -17.25 -12.11
N CYS A 40 23.29 -16.30 -11.63
CA CYS A 40 22.89 -14.90 -11.50
C CYS A 40 22.61 -14.22 -12.85
N LEU A 41 23.25 -14.65 -13.94
CA LEU A 41 22.99 -14.15 -15.29
C LEU A 41 21.62 -14.66 -15.77
N ALA A 42 21.33 -15.94 -15.55
CA ALA A 42 20.10 -16.58 -16.00
C ALA A 42 18.83 -15.97 -15.39
N VAL A 43 18.93 -15.36 -14.21
CA VAL A 43 17.82 -14.71 -13.50
C VAL A 43 17.79 -13.19 -13.65
N CYS A 44 18.75 -12.59 -14.37
CA CYS A 44 18.85 -11.13 -14.50
C CYS A 44 18.16 -10.66 -15.79
N PRO A 45 16.94 -10.12 -15.73
CA PRO A 45 16.21 -9.70 -16.93
C PRO A 45 16.81 -8.44 -17.59
N GLN A 46 17.66 -7.70 -16.88
CA GLN A 46 18.37 -6.51 -17.40
C GLN A 46 19.72 -6.87 -18.04
N GLU A 47 20.13 -8.15 -18.01
CA GLU A 47 21.42 -8.61 -18.52
C GLU A 47 22.62 -7.82 -17.93
N THR A 48 22.47 -7.32 -16.70
CA THR A 48 23.46 -6.48 -16.01
C THR A 48 24.78 -7.21 -15.73
N LEU A 49 24.70 -8.53 -15.62
CA LEU A 49 25.78 -9.41 -15.20
C LEU A 49 26.37 -10.15 -16.39
N ALA A 50 27.69 -10.38 -16.37
CA ALA A 50 28.40 -11.18 -17.36
C ALA A 50 29.41 -12.11 -16.66
N ILE A 51 29.98 -13.06 -17.41
CA ILE A 51 31.15 -13.83 -16.97
C ILE A 51 32.41 -13.25 -17.61
N ALA A 52 33.42 -12.96 -16.81
CA ALA A 52 34.77 -12.62 -17.24
C ALA A 52 35.78 -13.37 -16.36
N ASP A 53 36.79 -13.98 -16.98
CA ASP A 53 37.83 -14.76 -16.29
C ASP A 53 37.27 -15.84 -15.33
N GLY A 54 36.17 -16.48 -15.75
CA GLY A 54 35.48 -17.50 -14.96
C GLY A 54 34.75 -16.98 -13.72
N LYS A 55 34.56 -15.66 -13.59
CA LYS A 55 33.87 -15.01 -12.46
C LYS A 55 32.73 -14.13 -12.97
N ALA A 56 31.70 -13.97 -12.13
CA ALA A 56 30.64 -13.02 -12.42
C ALA A 56 31.15 -11.58 -12.25
N VAL A 57 30.79 -10.71 -13.18
CA VAL A 57 31.15 -9.28 -13.19
C VAL A 57 29.93 -8.43 -13.57
N VAL A 58 29.89 -7.19 -13.10
CA VAL A 58 28.88 -6.20 -13.50
C VAL A 58 29.34 -5.53 -14.79
N ARG A 59 28.51 -5.54 -15.84
CA ARG A 59 28.79 -4.93 -17.15
C ARG A 59 27.70 -4.00 -17.66
N GLY A 60 26.44 -4.27 -17.32
CA GLY A 60 25.32 -3.39 -17.69
C GLY A 60 25.26 -2.14 -16.82
N ASP A 61 24.58 -1.12 -17.33
CA ASP A 61 24.32 0.17 -16.71
C ASP A 61 22.90 0.30 -16.14
N MET A 62 22.08 -0.74 -16.29
CA MET A 62 20.70 -0.81 -15.80
C MET A 62 20.55 -1.92 -14.76
N SER A 63 19.76 -1.69 -13.71
CA SER A 63 19.35 -2.68 -12.72
C SER A 63 18.01 -2.30 -12.10
N MET A 64 17.20 -3.30 -11.76
CA MET A 64 15.97 -3.11 -10.99
C MET A 64 16.21 -3.19 -9.47
N GLY A 65 17.44 -3.52 -9.05
CA GLY A 65 17.75 -3.69 -7.63
C GLY A 65 16.96 -4.79 -6.93
N CYS A 66 16.49 -5.82 -7.65
CA CYS A 66 15.57 -6.84 -7.12
C CYS A 66 16.21 -7.98 -6.31
N ASP A 67 17.53 -8.01 -6.20
CA ASP A 67 18.30 -9.01 -5.45
C ASP A 67 18.11 -10.49 -5.86
N HIS A 68 17.44 -10.79 -6.98
CA HIS A 68 17.34 -12.16 -7.49
C HIS A 68 18.71 -12.81 -7.74
N CYS A 69 19.71 -12.02 -8.15
CA CYS A 69 21.07 -12.48 -8.33
C CYS A 69 21.77 -12.85 -7.01
N GLY A 70 21.47 -12.13 -5.93
CA GLY A 70 21.91 -12.46 -4.57
C GLY A 70 21.25 -13.75 -4.09
N ALA A 71 19.93 -13.81 -4.18
CA ALA A 71 19.12 -14.94 -3.72
C ALA A 71 19.46 -16.28 -4.43
N VAL A 72 19.81 -16.25 -5.72
CA VAL A 72 20.19 -17.47 -6.47
C VAL A 72 21.65 -17.88 -6.26
N CYS A 73 22.48 -17.03 -5.65
CA CYS A 73 23.92 -17.26 -5.54
C CYS A 73 24.24 -18.30 -4.45
N PRO A 74 24.75 -19.50 -4.79
CA PRO A 74 24.96 -20.58 -3.81
C PRO A 74 26.13 -20.31 -2.84
N THR A 75 27.01 -19.35 -3.18
CA THR A 75 28.17 -18.98 -2.36
C THR A 75 28.03 -17.60 -1.73
N GLU A 76 26.86 -16.96 -1.87
CA GLU A 76 26.56 -15.59 -1.43
C GLU A 76 27.63 -14.57 -1.85
N ALA A 77 28.16 -14.74 -3.07
CA ALA A 77 29.17 -13.87 -3.63
C ALA A 77 28.60 -12.52 -4.14
N ILE A 78 27.28 -12.33 -4.14
CA ILE A 78 26.61 -11.18 -4.73
C ILE A 78 25.88 -10.41 -3.64
N ARG A 79 26.06 -9.08 -3.64
CA ARG A 79 25.36 -8.13 -2.76
C ARG A 79 24.70 -7.05 -3.62
N VAL A 80 23.42 -6.79 -3.40
CA VAL A 80 22.70 -5.68 -4.04
C VAL A 80 22.41 -4.60 -2.99
N ASN A 81 23.06 -3.43 -3.09
CA ASN A 81 22.89 -2.38 -2.07
C ASN A 81 21.56 -1.61 -2.17
N ALA A 82 20.74 -1.88 -3.19
CA ALA A 82 19.39 -1.33 -3.30
C ALA A 82 18.37 -2.00 -2.37
N VAL A 83 18.70 -3.18 -1.80
CA VAL A 83 17.85 -3.87 -0.83
C VAL A 83 18.46 -3.82 0.56
N ASP A 84 17.61 -3.91 1.58
CA ASP A 84 17.98 -3.92 2.98
C ASP A 84 17.46 -5.21 3.66
N PRO A 85 18.34 -6.15 4.06
CA PRO A 85 17.94 -7.37 4.74
C PRO A 85 17.16 -7.13 6.04
N ALA A 86 17.31 -5.97 6.70
CA ALA A 86 16.57 -5.64 7.91
C ALA A 86 15.05 -5.49 7.65
N GLN A 87 14.64 -5.35 6.39
CA GLN A 87 13.24 -5.39 5.99
C GLN A 87 12.60 -6.77 6.18
N PHE A 88 13.41 -7.83 6.33
CA PHE A 88 12.94 -9.20 6.64
C PHE A 88 13.11 -9.58 8.12
N GLU A 89 13.55 -8.64 8.97
CA GLU A 89 13.64 -8.84 10.42
C GLU A 89 12.34 -8.38 11.10
N PHE A 90 11.65 -9.30 11.77
CA PHE A 90 10.36 -9.04 12.41
C PHE A 90 10.48 -8.92 13.94
N GLN A 91 9.68 -8.05 14.53
CA GLN A 91 9.70 -7.79 15.99
C GLN A 91 8.76 -8.73 16.77
N THR A 92 7.68 -9.19 16.14
CA THR A 92 6.55 -9.86 16.81
C THR A 92 6.47 -11.36 16.50
N PHE A 93 7.22 -11.83 15.51
CA PHE A 93 7.38 -13.24 15.18
C PHE A 93 8.77 -13.51 14.61
N ARG A 94 9.11 -14.79 14.41
CA ARG A 94 10.37 -15.20 13.77
C ARG A 94 10.10 -15.78 12.39
N ALA A 95 10.85 -15.30 11.40
CA ALA A 95 10.94 -15.89 10.06
C ALA A 95 12.35 -16.45 9.85
N ASP A 96 12.50 -17.51 9.06
CA ASP A 96 13.77 -18.23 8.86
C ASP A 96 14.42 -18.00 7.49
N SER A 97 13.99 -16.96 6.76
CA SER A 97 14.50 -16.45 5.45
C SER A 97 14.73 -17.48 4.35
N ARG A 98 14.34 -18.74 4.56
CA ARG A 98 14.53 -19.82 3.61
C ARG A 98 13.58 -19.64 2.44
N TRP A 99 14.11 -19.90 1.25
CA TRP A 99 13.27 -19.99 0.07
C TRP A 99 12.43 -21.27 0.10
N LEU A 100 11.14 -21.14 -0.21
CA LEU A 100 10.23 -22.27 -0.40
C LEU A 100 10.12 -22.58 -1.90
N PRO A 101 10.55 -23.76 -2.37
CA PRO A 101 10.48 -24.10 -3.79
C PRO A 101 9.03 -24.18 -4.31
N HIS A 102 8.85 -23.98 -5.62
CA HIS A 102 7.53 -24.05 -6.26
C HIS A 102 6.85 -25.39 -5.99
N GLY A 103 5.63 -25.35 -5.44
CA GLY A 103 4.86 -26.56 -5.12
C GLY A 103 5.19 -27.21 -3.76
N HIS A 104 6.08 -26.61 -2.96
CA HIS A 104 6.50 -27.14 -1.65
C HIS A 104 5.83 -26.45 -0.45
N PHE A 105 4.69 -25.78 -0.65
CA PHE A 105 3.86 -25.24 0.43
C PHE A 105 2.54 -26.02 0.55
N ASP A 106 1.97 -26.06 1.76
CA ASP A 106 0.65 -26.64 1.97
C ASP A 106 -0.46 -25.74 1.38
N THR A 107 -0.87 -26.09 0.15
CA THR A 107 -1.95 -25.39 -0.55
C THR A 107 -3.26 -25.40 0.23
N ALA A 108 -3.57 -26.46 0.98
CA ALA A 108 -4.80 -26.51 1.76
C ALA A 108 -4.74 -25.53 2.94
N ALA A 109 -3.60 -25.45 3.63
CA ALA A 109 -3.37 -24.44 4.66
C ALA A 109 -3.47 -23.01 4.10
N LEU A 110 -2.88 -22.75 2.92
CA LEU A 110 -2.99 -21.45 2.25
C LEU A 110 -4.45 -21.08 1.99
N VAL A 111 -5.20 -21.99 1.36
CA VAL A 111 -6.62 -21.77 1.03
C VAL A 111 -7.43 -21.56 2.31
N ASN A 112 -7.18 -22.32 3.37
CA ASN A 112 -7.87 -22.16 4.65
C ASN A 112 -7.61 -20.78 5.27
N LEU A 113 -6.37 -20.28 5.24
CA LEU A 113 -6.05 -18.92 5.69
C LEU A 113 -6.80 -17.87 4.86
N MET A 114 -6.69 -17.96 3.53
CA MET A 114 -7.31 -17.00 2.60
C MET A 114 -8.84 -17.00 2.70
N ALA A 115 -9.45 -18.17 2.89
CA ALA A 115 -10.90 -18.33 3.03
C ALA A 115 -11.40 -17.92 4.44
N SER A 116 -10.55 -18.03 5.46
CA SER A 116 -10.88 -17.64 6.83
C SER A 116 -10.81 -16.13 7.05
N ARG A 117 -9.91 -15.43 6.34
CA ARG A 117 -9.80 -13.98 6.40
C ARG A 117 -11.05 -13.30 5.83
N ARG A 118 -11.58 -12.30 6.54
CA ARG A 118 -12.81 -11.55 6.17
C ARG A 118 -12.79 -10.13 6.70
N SER A 119 -13.75 -9.31 6.26
CA SER A 119 -13.93 -7.95 6.77
C SER A 119 -14.41 -7.98 8.22
N CYS A 120 -13.51 -7.70 9.16
CA CYS A 120 -13.84 -7.54 10.57
C CYS A 120 -14.52 -6.19 10.81
N ARG A 121 -15.75 -6.23 11.33
CA ARG A 121 -16.55 -5.02 11.60
C ARG A 121 -17.02 -4.95 13.05
N ASN A 122 -16.35 -5.70 13.92
CA ASN A 122 -16.60 -5.75 15.34
C ASN A 122 -15.25 -5.94 16.05
N PHE A 123 -14.66 -4.84 16.49
CA PHE A 123 -13.35 -4.83 17.16
C PHE A 123 -13.51 -4.72 18.67
N SER A 124 -12.62 -5.35 19.41
CA SER A 124 -12.47 -5.09 20.85
C SER A 124 -11.73 -3.76 21.08
N ALA A 125 -11.76 -3.27 22.32
CA ALA A 125 -11.03 -2.07 22.71
C ALA A 125 -9.52 -2.30 22.91
N GLN A 126 -9.03 -3.52 22.72
CA GLN A 126 -7.61 -3.83 22.90
C GLN A 126 -6.76 -3.05 21.87
N PRO A 127 -5.70 -2.35 22.32
CA PRO A 127 -4.79 -1.66 21.40
C PRO A 127 -4.00 -2.64 20.54
N VAL A 128 -3.57 -2.18 19.37
CA VAL A 128 -2.63 -2.91 18.52
C VAL A 128 -1.24 -2.29 18.72
N ASP A 129 -0.26 -3.13 19.06
CA ASP A 129 1.10 -2.66 19.26
C ASP A 129 1.70 -2.12 17.97
N ARG A 130 2.47 -1.04 18.08
CA ARG A 130 3.13 -0.41 16.93
C ARG A 130 4.05 -1.39 16.19
N ALA A 131 4.75 -2.26 16.92
CA ALA A 131 5.61 -3.29 16.33
C ALA A 131 4.84 -4.25 15.40
N LEU A 132 3.58 -4.59 15.74
CA LEU A 132 2.71 -5.38 14.85
C LEU A 132 2.41 -4.63 13.56
N LEU A 133 2.11 -3.33 13.64
CA LEU A 133 1.83 -2.51 12.44
C LEU A 133 3.05 -2.37 11.53
N GLU A 134 4.24 -2.22 12.11
CA GLU A 134 5.50 -2.15 11.36
C GLU A 134 5.84 -3.50 10.72
N ASP A 135 5.66 -4.61 11.44
CA ASP A 135 5.82 -5.96 10.88
C ASP A 135 4.82 -6.22 9.75
N LEU A 136 3.58 -5.74 9.85
CA LEU A 136 2.61 -5.83 8.76
C LEU A 136 3.08 -5.11 7.50
N VAL A 137 3.70 -3.93 7.63
CA VAL A 137 4.31 -3.22 6.50
C VAL A 137 5.41 -4.07 5.88
N LYS A 138 6.30 -4.64 6.70
CA LYS A 138 7.38 -5.54 6.23
C LYS A 138 6.86 -6.78 5.50
N VAL A 139 5.74 -7.36 5.96
CA VAL A 139 5.08 -8.45 5.20
C VAL A 139 4.43 -7.91 3.93
N GLY A 140 3.84 -6.72 3.96
CA GLY A 140 3.23 -6.06 2.81
C GLY A 140 4.18 -5.89 1.63
N ILE A 141 5.40 -5.44 1.89
CA ILE A 141 6.43 -5.19 0.85
C ILE A 141 7.00 -6.48 0.22
N THR A 142 6.62 -7.67 0.71
CA THR A 142 6.93 -8.94 0.02
C THR A 142 6.05 -9.16 -1.22
N ALA A 143 5.10 -8.26 -1.48
CA ALA A 143 4.30 -8.28 -2.71
C ALA A 143 5.19 -7.98 -3.94
N PRO A 144 4.83 -8.51 -5.12
CA PRO A 144 5.47 -8.08 -6.36
C PRO A 144 5.01 -6.66 -6.73
N SER A 145 5.82 -5.97 -7.52
CA SER A 145 5.45 -4.70 -8.16
C SER A 145 5.91 -4.66 -9.63
N GLY A 146 5.31 -3.78 -10.42
CA GLY A 146 5.77 -3.49 -11.79
C GLY A 146 7.26 -3.11 -11.79
N SER A 147 8.08 -3.79 -12.59
CA SER A 147 9.54 -3.57 -12.69
C SER A 147 10.29 -3.55 -11.34
N ASN A 148 9.72 -4.16 -10.30
CA ASN A 148 10.23 -4.11 -8.92
C ASN A 148 10.44 -2.68 -8.36
N CYS A 149 9.70 -1.68 -8.85
CA CYS A 149 9.84 -0.29 -8.37
C CYS A 149 9.36 -0.05 -6.93
N GLN A 150 8.51 -0.95 -6.38
CA GLN A 150 8.02 -0.92 -4.99
C GLN A 150 7.52 0.48 -4.55
N PRO A 151 6.58 1.09 -5.30
CA PRO A 151 6.26 2.51 -5.19
C PRO A 151 5.35 2.84 -4.01
N TRP A 152 5.04 1.84 -3.18
CA TRP A 152 4.06 1.94 -2.10
C TRP A 152 4.60 2.74 -0.92
N THR A 153 3.71 3.51 -0.32
CA THR A 153 3.96 4.22 0.94
C THR A 153 2.89 3.84 1.96
N PHE A 154 3.27 3.86 3.23
CA PHE A 154 2.41 3.40 4.33
C PHE A 154 2.28 4.49 5.39
N THR A 155 1.05 4.95 5.63
CA THR A 155 0.76 5.83 6.77
C THR A 155 0.08 5.04 7.87
N LEU A 156 0.76 4.85 8.99
CA LEU A 156 0.22 4.16 10.16
C LEU A 156 -0.67 5.09 10.98
N LEU A 157 -1.81 4.58 11.43
CA LEU A 157 -2.70 5.19 12.42
C LEU A 157 -2.62 4.29 13.67
N PRO A 158 -1.60 4.46 14.54
CA PRO A 158 -1.27 3.50 15.59
C PRO A 158 -2.30 3.43 16.73
N ASP A 159 -3.17 4.43 16.85
CA ASP A 159 -4.14 4.50 17.93
C ASP A 159 -5.54 4.92 17.46
N ARG A 160 -6.49 4.69 18.36
CA ARG A 160 -7.91 4.97 18.13
C ARG A 160 -8.16 6.45 17.86
N ALA A 161 -7.41 7.35 18.52
CA ALA A 161 -7.62 8.79 18.37
C ALA A 161 -7.27 9.27 16.95
N MET A 162 -6.22 8.70 16.34
CA MET A 162 -5.86 8.98 14.95
C MET A 162 -6.89 8.43 13.96
N VAL A 163 -7.39 7.20 14.18
CA VAL A 163 -8.48 6.63 13.38
C VAL A 163 -9.74 7.50 13.44
N GLU A 164 -10.12 7.94 14.63
CA GLU A 164 -11.30 8.81 14.81
C GLU A 164 -11.09 10.20 14.23
N ARG A 165 -9.87 10.75 14.29
CA ARG A 165 -9.55 12.04 13.66
C ARG A 165 -9.76 11.97 12.15
N LEU A 166 -9.29 10.89 11.51
CA LEU A 166 -9.54 10.63 10.10
C LEU A 166 -11.05 10.43 9.83
N GLY A 167 -11.72 9.63 10.66
CA GLY A 167 -13.16 9.36 10.55
C GLY A 167 -14.02 10.60 10.65
N ARG A 168 -13.72 11.54 11.56
CA ARG A 168 -14.42 12.83 11.67
C ARG A 168 -14.26 13.64 10.39
N ARG A 169 -13.04 13.71 9.83
CA ARG A 169 -12.80 14.45 8.59
C ARG A 169 -13.56 13.87 7.39
N ILE A 170 -13.60 12.54 7.28
CA ILE A 170 -14.39 11.84 6.26
C ILE A 170 -15.89 12.07 6.48
N GLY A 171 -16.35 12.03 7.74
CA GLY A 171 -17.73 12.33 8.11
C GLY A 171 -18.15 13.74 7.71
N ASP A 172 -17.29 14.74 7.93
CA ASP A 172 -17.54 16.12 7.52
C ASP A 172 -17.67 16.27 6.00
N PHE A 173 -16.83 15.58 5.23
CA PHE A 173 -16.90 15.54 3.77
C PHE A 173 -18.25 14.98 3.30
N PHE A 174 -18.65 13.84 3.85
CA PHE A 174 -19.91 13.19 3.48
C PHE A 174 -21.15 13.96 3.97
N ARG A 175 -21.07 14.65 5.11
CA ARG A 175 -22.15 15.54 5.57
C ARG A 175 -22.42 16.65 4.55
N LYS A 176 -21.37 17.28 4.04
CA LYS A 176 -21.48 18.30 2.98
C LYS A 176 -22.03 17.69 1.68
N THR A 177 -21.60 16.48 1.34
CA THR A 177 -22.08 15.77 0.14
C THR A 177 -23.57 15.44 0.25
N ASN A 178 -24.05 14.98 1.41
CA ASN A 178 -25.48 14.75 1.67
C ASN A 178 -26.31 16.02 1.50
N GLN A 179 -25.87 17.14 2.09
CA GLN A 179 -26.56 18.43 1.95
C GLN A 179 -26.68 18.91 0.50
N LEU A 180 -25.68 18.62 -0.34
CA LEU A 180 -25.74 18.89 -1.77
C LEU A 180 -26.66 17.91 -2.49
N ALA A 181 -26.60 16.63 -2.12
CA ALA A 181 -27.39 15.56 -2.74
C ALA A 181 -28.90 15.67 -2.45
N GLU A 182 -29.31 16.25 -1.31
CA GLU A 182 -30.72 16.54 -0.99
C GLU A 182 -31.36 17.51 -1.99
N LYS A 183 -30.55 18.41 -2.60
CA LYS A 183 -31.04 19.39 -3.57
C LYS A 183 -31.35 18.72 -4.90
N SER A 184 -32.59 18.27 -5.07
CA SER A 184 -33.02 17.55 -6.29
C SER A 184 -32.75 18.34 -7.57
N TRP A 185 -32.99 19.65 -7.56
CA TRP A 185 -32.70 20.52 -8.70
C TRP A 185 -31.21 20.48 -9.09
N LEU A 186 -30.30 20.52 -8.12
CA LEU A 186 -28.85 20.49 -8.34
C LEU A 186 -28.43 19.15 -8.97
N ARG A 187 -28.94 18.03 -8.42
CA ARG A 187 -28.68 16.70 -8.98
C ARG A 187 -29.13 16.58 -10.43
N HIS A 188 -30.33 17.07 -10.75
CA HIS A 188 -30.87 17.01 -12.11
C HIS A 188 -30.09 17.89 -13.08
N ILE A 189 -29.69 19.11 -12.68
CA ILE A 189 -28.85 19.99 -13.49
C ILE A 189 -27.49 19.33 -13.76
N LEU A 190 -26.81 18.85 -12.73
CA LEU A 190 -25.49 18.21 -12.87
C LEU A 190 -25.57 16.97 -13.78
N LYS A 191 -26.61 16.15 -13.63
CA LYS A 191 -26.85 15.00 -14.51
C LYS A 191 -27.08 15.42 -15.96
N TRP A 192 -27.83 16.50 -16.20
CA TRP A 192 -28.12 17.00 -17.55
C TRP A 192 -26.87 17.51 -18.26
N ILE A 193 -25.92 18.13 -17.53
CA ILE A 193 -24.63 18.56 -18.08
C ILE A 193 -23.57 17.45 -18.10
N GLY A 194 -23.97 16.18 -17.98
CA GLY A 194 -23.07 15.02 -18.09
C GLY A 194 -22.30 14.66 -16.83
N LYS A 195 -22.68 15.19 -15.66
CA LYS A 195 -22.07 14.90 -14.35
C LYS A 195 -23.05 14.21 -13.40
N PRO A 196 -23.35 12.91 -13.60
CA PRO A 196 -24.37 12.18 -12.86
C PRO A 196 -23.94 11.74 -11.46
N GLU A 197 -22.70 12.00 -11.04
CA GLU A 197 -22.07 11.40 -9.85
C GLU A 197 -22.84 11.69 -8.57
N LEU A 198 -23.37 12.91 -8.42
CA LEU A 198 -24.16 13.31 -7.25
C LEU A 198 -25.52 12.59 -7.20
N ASP A 199 -26.12 12.34 -8.37
CA ASP A 199 -27.38 11.61 -8.48
C ASP A 199 -27.20 10.10 -8.24
N THR A 200 -26.12 9.52 -8.75
CA THR A 200 -25.72 8.15 -8.45
C THR A 200 -25.43 7.98 -6.96
N TYR A 201 -24.67 8.90 -6.36
CA TYR A 201 -24.42 8.93 -4.92
C TYR A 201 -25.72 8.98 -4.11
N TYR A 202 -26.66 9.85 -4.48
CA TYR A 202 -27.94 9.97 -3.77
C TYR A 202 -28.72 8.65 -3.79
N ARG A 203 -28.78 7.99 -4.95
CA ARG A 203 -29.54 6.74 -5.10
C ARG A 203 -28.89 5.54 -4.40
N GLN A 204 -27.56 5.48 -4.36
CA GLN A 204 -26.85 4.28 -3.89
C GLN A 204 -26.28 4.39 -2.48
N HIS A 205 -25.96 5.60 -2.01
CA HIS A 205 -25.13 5.78 -0.81
C HIS A 205 -25.70 6.75 0.22
N TYR A 206 -26.54 7.72 -0.16
CA TYR A 206 -27.07 8.74 0.74
C TYR A 206 -27.67 8.16 2.03
N ALA A 207 -28.56 7.17 1.92
CA ALA A 207 -29.21 6.57 3.09
C ALA A 207 -28.21 5.88 4.04
N THR A 208 -27.25 5.14 3.47
CA THR A 208 -26.19 4.47 4.24
C THR A 208 -25.28 5.46 4.94
N VAL A 209 -24.87 6.52 4.24
CA VAL A 209 -24.03 7.58 4.80
C VAL A 209 -24.78 8.36 5.87
N GLN A 210 -26.05 8.71 5.64
CA GLN A 210 -26.89 9.41 6.62
C GLN A 210 -27.03 8.58 7.91
N ARG A 211 -27.24 7.27 7.77
CA ARG A 211 -27.25 6.34 8.91
C ARG A 211 -25.91 6.32 9.66
N GLY A 212 -24.79 6.28 8.93
CA GLY A 212 -23.45 6.32 9.51
C GLY A 212 -23.19 7.60 10.32
N LEU A 213 -23.52 8.75 9.74
CA LEU A 213 -23.38 10.05 10.40
C LEU A 213 -24.27 10.17 11.64
N ALA A 214 -25.53 9.74 11.55
CA ALA A 214 -26.47 9.78 12.66
C ALA A 214 -26.05 8.83 13.80
N ALA A 215 -25.61 7.61 13.49
CA ALA A 215 -25.15 6.65 14.49
C ALA A 215 -23.94 7.17 15.27
N HIS A 216 -23.01 7.85 14.59
CA HIS A 216 -21.86 8.45 15.24
C HIS A 216 -22.26 9.65 16.11
N ALA A 217 -23.11 10.54 15.59
CA ALA A 217 -23.52 11.75 16.30
C ALA A 217 -24.42 11.49 17.52
N ASN A 218 -25.35 10.54 17.40
CA ASN A 218 -26.38 10.30 18.42
C ASN A 218 -25.97 9.20 19.42
N ASP A 219 -25.35 8.12 18.92
CA ASP A 219 -25.09 6.91 19.71
C ASP A 219 -23.60 6.70 20.00
N GLY A 220 -22.72 7.56 19.47
CA GLY A 220 -21.26 7.36 19.51
C GLY A 220 -20.76 6.14 18.70
N ARG A 221 -21.64 5.50 17.92
CA ARG A 221 -21.31 4.27 17.19
C ARG A 221 -20.55 4.57 15.91
N ASP A 222 -19.33 4.07 15.85
CA ASP A 222 -18.48 4.18 14.66
C ASP A 222 -18.83 3.11 13.62
N LEU A 223 -19.65 3.48 12.64
CA LEU A 223 -20.00 2.60 11.51
C LEU A 223 -19.02 2.69 10.34
N LEU A 224 -18.03 3.60 10.39
CA LEU A 224 -17.05 3.78 9.32
C LEU A 224 -15.82 2.89 9.55
N PHE A 225 -15.23 2.94 10.76
CA PHE A 225 -14.08 2.14 11.15
C PHE A 225 -14.44 1.02 12.15
N HIS A 226 -15.72 0.87 12.49
CA HIS A 226 -16.23 -0.27 13.25
C HIS A 226 -15.63 -0.45 14.66
N GLY A 227 -15.10 0.63 15.25
CA GLY A 227 -14.42 0.58 16.54
C GLY A 227 -12.95 0.11 16.45
N ALA A 228 -12.36 0.03 15.25
CA ALA A 228 -10.95 -0.30 15.08
C ALA A 228 -10.05 0.59 15.94
N THR A 229 -9.08 -0.03 16.61
CA THR A 229 -8.13 0.64 17.51
C THR A 229 -6.86 1.12 16.80
N ALA A 230 -6.63 0.66 15.57
CA ALA A 230 -5.58 1.14 14.70
C ALA A 230 -6.06 1.19 13.24
N GLY A 231 -5.23 1.75 12.37
CA GLY A 231 -5.47 1.75 10.93
C GLY A 231 -4.20 1.96 10.13
N MET A 232 -4.33 1.84 8.83
CA MET A 232 -3.24 2.01 7.88
C MET A 232 -3.79 2.57 6.58
N VAL A 233 -3.08 3.53 5.99
CA VAL A 233 -3.32 3.97 4.61
C VAL A 233 -2.17 3.47 3.76
N VAL A 234 -2.50 2.75 2.69
CA VAL A 234 -1.55 2.32 1.67
C VAL A 234 -1.74 3.22 0.46
N ALA A 235 -0.69 3.95 0.11
CA ALA A 235 -0.62 4.83 -1.05
C ALA A 235 0.49 4.36 -1.98
N ALA A 236 0.61 4.99 -3.14
CA ALA A 236 1.73 4.79 -4.06
C ALA A 236 2.08 6.09 -4.78
N GLU A 237 3.32 6.20 -5.24
CA GLU A 237 3.79 7.28 -6.10
C GLU A 237 3.03 7.31 -7.44
N ASN A 238 2.62 8.51 -7.87
CA ASN A 238 1.72 8.69 -9.01
C ASN A 238 2.33 8.32 -10.36
N ASP A 239 3.65 8.38 -10.48
CA ASP A 239 4.42 8.14 -11.70
C ASP A 239 4.92 6.69 -11.83
N ALA A 240 4.62 5.83 -10.86
CA ALA A 240 4.85 4.40 -10.99
C ALA A 240 4.05 3.79 -12.14
N SER A 241 4.50 2.64 -12.65
CA SER A 241 3.85 1.99 -13.80
C SER A 241 2.45 1.45 -13.49
N CYS A 242 2.26 0.88 -12.29
CA CYS A 242 1.01 0.26 -11.86
C CYS A 242 0.71 0.59 -10.38
N PRO A 243 0.60 1.87 -9.99
CA PRO A 243 0.60 2.29 -8.59
C PRO A 243 -0.58 1.71 -7.80
N ALA A 244 -1.74 1.59 -8.44
CA ALA A 244 -2.92 1.04 -7.80
C ALA A 244 -2.79 -0.46 -7.56
N GLU A 245 -2.34 -1.21 -8.57
CA GLU A 245 -2.15 -2.65 -8.52
C GLU A 245 -1.09 -3.01 -7.48
N ASP A 246 0.06 -2.34 -7.51
CA ASP A 246 1.18 -2.57 -6.61
C ASP A 246 0.77 -2.32 -5.14
N ALA A 247 0.11 -1.19 -4.86
CA ALA A 247 -0.42 -0.88 -3.52
C ALA A 247 -1.48 -1.90 -3.04
N LEU A 248 -2.33 -2.39 -3.95
CA LEU A 248 -3.38 -3.36 -3.60
C LEU A 248 -2.82 -4.78 -3.41
N LEU A 249 -1.74 -5.15 -4.10
CA LEU A 249 -1.00 -6.41 -3.86
C LEU A 249 -0.35 -6.39 -2.47
N ALA A 250 0.35 -5.30 -2.12
CA ALA A 250 0.90 -5.10 -0.79
C ALA A 250 -0.20 -5.13 0.29
N THR A 251 -1.33 -4.48 0.02
CA THR A 251 -2.53 -4.54 0.86
C THR A 251 -3.00 -5.98 1.05
N GLY A 252 -3.07 -6.79 -0.02
CA GLY A 252 -3.45 -8.20 0.05
C GLY A 252 -2.58 -9.00 1.02
N ASN A 253 -1.26 -8.83 0.95
CA ASN A 253 -0.31 -9.45 1.87
C ASN A 253 -0.54 -8.99 3.32
N ILE A 254 -0.71 -7.69 3.56
CA ILE A 254 -1.03 -7.13 4.89
C ILE A 254 -2.30 -7.76 5.47
N LEU A 255 -3.36 -7.90 4.66
CA LEU A 255 -4.63 -8.44 5.16
C LEU A 255 -4.53 -9.91 5.55
N LEU A 256 -3.73 -10.71 4.84
CA LEU A 256 -3.49 -12.12 5.17
C LEU A 256 -2.56 -12.26 6.38
N ALA A 257 -1.50 -11.46 6.44
CA ALA A 257 -0.57 -11.41 7.56
C ALA A 257 -1.29 -11.02 8.86
N ALA A 258 -2.11 -9.96 8.83
CA ALA A 258 -2.90 -9.53 9.97
C ALA A 258 -3.78 -10.67 10.49
N HIS A 259 -4.42 -11.43 9.61
CA HIS A 259 -5.22 -12.58 10.01
C HIS A 259 -4.38 -13.70 10.65
N ALA A 260 -3.21 -14.02 10.08
CA ALA A 260 -2.28 -14.99 10.66
C ALA A 260 -1.75 -14.56 12.03
N MET A 261 -1.62 -13.25 12.27
CA MET A 261 -1.19 -12.65 13.54
C MET A 261 -2.35 -12.45 14.53
N GLY A 262 -3.57 -12.88 14.20
CA GLY A 262 -4.75 -12.80 15.08
C GLY A 262 -5.55 -11.49 15.00
N LEU A 263 -5.16 -10.56 14.13
CA LEU A 263 -5.85 -9.29 13.91
C LEU A 263 -7.00 -9.43 12.91
N GLY A 264 -8.03 -8.62 13.11
CA GLY A 264 -9.10 -8.36 12.16
C GLY A 264 -8.77 -7.18 11.27
N THR A 265 -9.24 -7.22 10.01
CA THR A 265 -9.05 -6.12 9.06
C THR A 265 -10.33 -5.79 8.30
N CYS A 266 -10.53 -4.51 7.96
CA CYS A 266 -11.59 -4.10 7.02
C CYS A 266 -11.11 -2.98 6.10
N LEU A 267 -11.29 -3.15 4.79
CA LEU A 267 -11.05 -2.08 3.82
C LEU A 267 -12.18 -1.06 3.86
N ILE A 268 -11.83 0.21 4.01
CA ILE A 268 -12.78 1.31 4.17
C ILE A 268 -12.90 2.09 2.85
N GLY A 269 -13.72 1.56 1.94
CA GLY A 269 -13.91 2.16 0.60
C GLY A 269 -14.45 3.59 0.64
N PHE A 270 -15.31 3.92 1.61
CA PHE A 270 -15.80 5.29 1.81
C PHE A 270 -14.66 6.28 2.13
N ALA A 271 -13.61 5.84 2.83
CA ALA A 271 -12.46 6.68 3.13
C ALA A 271 -11.66 7.00 1.85
N ILE A 272 -11.43 5.99 0.99
CA ILE A 272 -10.76 6.19 -0.31
C ILE A 272 -11.57 7.13 -1.20
N GLU A 273 -12.90 6.96 -1.27
CA GLU A 273 -13.74 7.82 -2.08
C GLU A 273 -13.71 9.28 -1.60
N ALA A 274 -13.72 9.50 -0.28
CA ALA A 274 -13.58 10.84 0.29
C ALA A 274 -12.20 11.44 0.00
N MET A 275 -11.12 10.66 0.16
CA MET A 275 -9.74 11.11 -0.11
C MET A 275 -9.51 11.47 -1.59
N ARG A 276 -10.14 10.74 -2.52
CA ARG A 276 -10.08 11.05 -3.96
C ARG A 276 -10.75 12.38 -4.30
N ARG A 277 -11.83 12.74 -3.60
CA ARG A 277 -12.62 13.95 -3.86
C ARG A 277 -12.18 15.16 -3.03
N ASP A 278 -11.52 14.94 -1.91
CA ASP A 278 -11.02 15.99 -1.01
C ASP A 278 -9.57 15.70 -0.58
N ARG A 279 -8.62 16.29 -1.30
CA ARG A 279 -7.18 16.16 -0.99
C ARG A 279 -6.79 16.75 0.37
N SER A 280 -7.63 17.57 1.01
CA SER A 280 -7.33 18.03 2.38
C SER A 280 -7.37 16.88 3.40
N ILE A 281 -8.10 15.80 3.11
CA ILE A 281 -8.09 14.57 3.93
C ILE A 281 -6.75 13.85 3.79
N VAL A 282 -6.18 13.84 2.60
CA VAL A 282 -4.86 13.25 2.32
C VAL A 282 -3.76 14.05 3.01
N ARG A 283 -3.78 15.38 2.88
CA ARG A 283 -2.83 16.28 3.54
C ARG A 283 -2.90 16.24 5.07
N LEU A 284 -4.07 15.95 5.64
CA LEU A 284 -4.22 15.74 7.10
C LEU A 284 -3.31 14.61 7.62
N LEU A 285 -3.03 13.63 6.77
CA LEU A 285 -2.18 12.49 7.06
C LEU A 285 -0.69 12.72 6.72
N GLY A 286 -0.35 13.90 6.20
CA GLY A 286 1.02 14.22 5.76
C GLY A 286 1.43 13.59 4.44
N ILE A 287 0.50 12.93 3.73
CA ILE A 287 0.76 12.29 2.44
C ILE A 287 0.98 13.40 1.39
N PRO A 288 2.11 13.40 0.66
CA PRO A 288 2.44 14.44 -0.31
C PRO A 288 1.61 14.34 -1.60
N ASP A 289 1.62 15.40 -2.40
CA ASP A 289 0.77 15.49 -3.59
C ASP A 289 1.20 14.53 -4.73
N TYR A 290 2.45 14.04 -4.71
CA TYR A 290 2.96 13.03 -5.65
C TYR A 290 2.57 11.59 -5.28
N GLU A 291 1.83 11.41 -4.19
CA GLU A 291 1.29 10.10 -3.76
C GLU A 291 -0.24 10.06 -3.82
N THR A 292 -0.78 8.88 -4.09
CA THR A 292 -2.23 8.62 -4.11
C THR A 292 -2.59 7.45 -3.19
N PRO A 293 -3.51 7.66 -2.22
CA PRO A 293 -4.07 6.56 -1.43
C PRO A 293 -4.88 5.58 -2.27
N HIS A 294 -4.58 4.28 -2.14
CA HIS A 294 -5.27 3.19 -2.83
C HIS A 294 -6.04 2.27 -1.87
N ALA A 295 -5.60 2.14 -0.62
CA ALA A 295 -6.33 1.41 0.42
C ALA A 295 -6.32 2.14 1.77
N VAL A 296 -7.44 2.02 2.50
CA VAL A 296 -7.53 2.37 3.92
C VAL A 296 -7.97 1.12 4.66
N ILE A 297 -7.14 0.66 5.59
CA ILE A 297 -7.33 -0.56 6.36
C ILE A 297 -7.67 -0.17 7.80
N ALA A 298 -8.83 -0.57 8.28
CA ALA A 298 -9.16 -0.59 9.70
C ALA A 298 -8.57 -1.85 10.33
N LEU A 299 -7.87 -1.72 11.46
CA LEU A 299 -7.10 -2.78 12.13
C LEU A 299 -7.47 -2.85 13.62
N GLY A 300 -7.55 -4.06 14.17
CA GLY A 300 -7.82 -4.27 15.59
C GLY A 300 -8.01 -5.73 15.93
N TRP A 301 -8.15 -6.02 17.21
CA TRP A 301 -8.47 -7.38 17.68
C TRP A 301 -9.95 -7.68 17.48
N PRO A 302 -10.32 -8.76 16.78
CA PRO A 302 -11.72 -9.08 16.51
C PRO A 302 -12.46 -9.44 17.81
N ALA A 303 -13.64 -8.87 18.02
CA ALA A 303 -14.58 -9.24 19.09
C ALA A 303 -15.62 -10.27 18.59
N GLU A 304 -15.22 -11.13 17.66
CA GLU A 304 -16.08 -12.11 17.00
C GLU A 304 -15.31 -13.40 16.70
N THR A 305 -16.01 -14.53 16.65
CA THR A 305 -15.44 -15.84 16.31
C THR A 305 -16.32 -16.54 15.29
N TYR A 306 -15.71 -17.06 14.24
CA TYR A 306 -16.41 -17.77 13.17
C TYR A 306 -16.21 -19.26 13.29
N GLN A 307 -17.31 -20.01 13.16
CA GLN A 307 -17.27 -21.47 13.20
C GLN A 307 -16.90 -22.09 11.83
N ARG A 308 -17.04 -21.32 10.74
CA ARG A 308 -16.84 -21.79 9.35
C ARG A 308 -16.39 -20.64 8.43
N VAL A 309 -15.88 -21.01 7.25
CA VAL A 309 -15.61 -20.07 6.15
C VAL A 309 -16.91 -19.56 5.51
N ALA A 310 -16.85 -18.40 4.86
CA ALA A 310 -17.95 -17.84 4.09
C ALA A 310 -17.80 -18.18 2.60
N TRP A 311 -18.88 -18.65 1.97
CA TRP A 311 -18.89 -19.05 0.56
C TRP A 311 -18.78 -17.85 -0.40
N ARG A 312 -18.42 -18.12 -1.66
CA ARG A 312 -18.29 -17.13 -2.74
C ARG A 312 -19.37 -17.35 -3.81
N LYS A 313 -19.73 -16.28 -4.50
CA LYS A 313 -20.62 -16.34 -5.68
C LYS A 313 -19.93 -17.12 -6.81
N PRO A 314 -20.68 -17.74 -7.73
CA PRO A 314 -20.11 -18.35 -8.91
C PRO A 314 -19.32 -17.33 -9.75
N VAL A 315 -18.27 -17.79 -10.44
CA VAL A 315 -17.40 -16.97 -11.29
C VAL A 315 -17.54 -17.36 -12.76
N THR A 316 -17.38 -16.39 -13.66
CA THR A 316 -17.33 -16.63 -15.11
C THR A 316 -15.88 -16.83 -15.54
N ILE A 317 -15.57 -17.99 -16.10
CA ILE A 317 -14.26 -18.31 -16.68
C ILE A 317 -14.37 -18.28 -18.21
N ARG A 318 -13.39 -17.68 -18.88
CA ARG A 318 -13.29 -17.64 -20.34
C ARG A 318 -11.94 -18.26 -20.74
N PHE A 319 -11.94 -19.01 -21.84
CA PHE A 319 -10.77 -19.66 -22.44
C PHE A 319 -10.53 -19.08 -23.83
#